data_AF-A0A7X9Q8J8-F1
#
_entry.id   AF-A0A7X9Q8J8-F1
#
_cell.length_a   1.000
_cell.length_b   1.000
_cell.length_c   1.000
_cell.angle_alpha   90.00
_cell.angle_beta   90.00
_cell.angle_gamma   90.00
#
_symmetry.space_group_name_H-M   'P 1'
#
loop_
_entity.id
_entity.type
_entity.pdbx_description
1 polymer ?
#
loop_
_entity_poly.entity_id
_entity_poly.type
_entity_poly.pdbx_seq_one_letter_code
_entity_poly.pdbx_strand_id
1 'polypeptide(L)'
;MAKYEWNEYYEKFFYDWSESTRANRLSSLVSLGPANEVAEVIEELDADGNESAANRLLKRAIAEKLVFSINDICRLLYSSCDYLLLEELVYASAKNFKAKDMEELYSCYYFEDDIIMDICDQYDIPFPKELLKELREEKRKEIELLNKNKKATKSESPKKSGFWATLFSLLFGSGGEKTYTSSSPYDIPHEHGGKCDGDCENCPPHYGYRYGRWYYGKSHSYGCEFGGNKGDGAL
;
A
#
# COMPACT_ATOMS: atom_id res chain seq x y z
N MET A 1 3.76 31.92 -20.38
CA MET A 1 3.56 30.76 -21.27
C MET A 1 2.08 30.72 -21.66
N ALA A 2 1.74 30.22 -22.85
CA ALA A 2 0.35 29.93 -23.20
C ALA A 2 -0.24 28.97 -22.16
N LYS A 3 -1.52 29.13 -21.81
CA LYS A 3 -2.26 28.18 -20.97
C LYS A 3 -3.17 27.37 -21.87
N TYR A 4 -3.35 26.08 -21.57
CA TYR A 4 -4.24 25.19 -22.30
C TYR A 4 -5.33 24.67 -21.37
N GLU A 5 -6.57 24.72 -21.84
CA GLU A 5 -7.65 23.89 -21.31
C GLU A 5 -7.41 22.42 -21.69
N TRP A 6 -7.93 21.48 -20.91
CA TRP A 6 -7.65 20.06 -21.12
C TRP A 6 -7.97 19.58 -22.54
N ASN A 7 -9.16 19.87 -23.06
CA ASN A 7 -9.58 19.42 -24.39
C ASN A 7 -8.66 19.96 -25.50
N GLU A 8 -8.20 21.21 -25.38
CA GLU A 8 -7.26 21.77 -26.35
C GLU A 8 -5.89 21.09 -26.27
N TYR A 9 -5.42 20.80 -25.06
CA TYR A 9 -4.16 20.07 -24.86
C TYR A 9 -4.26 18.65 -25.42
N TYR A 10 -5.32 17.92 -25.09
CA TYR A 10 -5.54 16.53 -25.47
C TYR A 10 -5.57 16.35 -26.99
N GLU A 11 -6.37 17.15 -27.69
CA GLU A 11 -6.45 17.13 -29.16
C GLU A 11 -5.09 17.40 -29.80
N LYS A 12 -4.40 18.46 -29.34
CA LYS A 12 -3.08 18.81 -29.90
C LYS A 12 -2.01 17.78 -29.57
N PHE A 13 -2.08 17.16 -28.40
CA PHE A 13 -1.14 16.13 -27.96
C PHE A 13 -1.13 14.96 -28.94
N PHE A 14 -2.31 14.43 -29.31
CA PHE A 14 -2.40 13.27 -30.20
C PHE A 14 -2.26 13.62 -31.68
N TYR A 15 -2.73 14.78 -32.13
CA TYR A 15 -2.85 15.07 -33.57
C TYR A 15 -1.89 16.12 -34.13
N ASP A 16 -1.38 17.04 -33.31
CA ASP A 16 -0.64 18.21 -33.82
C ASP A 16 0.84 18.24 -33.37
N TRP A 17 1.11 17.87 -32.13
CA TRP A 17 2.41 18.10 -31.50
C TRP A 17 3.40 16.97 -31.70
N SER A 18 4.67 17.33 -31.91
CA SER A 18 5.78 16.40 -31.82
C SER A 18 5.94 15.85 -30.40
N GLU A 19 6.52 14.66 -30.26
CA GLU A 19 6.86 14.03 -28.98
C GLU A 19 7.59 14.99 -28.02
N SER A 20 8.59 15.71 -28.53
CA SER A 20 9.35 16.72 -27.77
C SER A 20 8.49 17.90 -27.28
N THR A 21 7.40 18.23 -27.98
CA THR A 21 6.48 19.30 -27.61
C THR A 21 5.47 18.84 -26.55
N ARG A 22 4.98 17.60 -26.65
CA ARG A 22 3.98 16.99 -25.76
C ARG A 22 4.35 17.13 -24.27
N ALA A 23 5.54 16.67 -23.88
CA ALA A 23 6.03 16.72 -22.50
C ALA A 23 6.25 18.15 -21.97
N ASN A 24 6.73 19.04 -22.84
CA ASN A 24 7.05 20.44 -22.47
C ASN A 24 5.80 21.28 -22.19
N ARG A 25 4.64 20.89 -22.73
CA ARG A 25 3.38 21.63 -22.56
C ARG A 25 2.55 21.20 -21.35
N LEU A 26 2.91 20.11 -20.65
CA LEU A 26 2.20 19.64 -19.46
C LEU A 26 2.07 20.71 -18.35
N SER A 27 3.10 21.54 -18.15
CA SER A 27 3.10 22.61 -17.15
C SER A 27 2.15 23.77 -17.50
N SER A 28 1.66 23.81 -18.73
CA SER A 28 0.75 24.84 -19.24
C SER A 28 -0.74 24.48 -19.07
N LEU A 29 -1.04 23.25 -18.62
CA LEU A 29 -2.41 22.79 -18.34
C LEU A 29 -3.00 23.47 -17.11
N VAL A 30 -4.19 24.07 -17.25
CA VAL A 30 -4.91 24.73 -16.16
C VAL A 30 -5.48 23.71 -15.16
N SER A 31 -6.09 22.64 -15.66
CA SER A 31 -6.60 21.50 -14.90
C SER A 31 -6.46 20.23 -15.72
N LEU A 32 -6.55 19.08 -15.07
CA LEU A 32 -6.65 17.81 -15.75
C LEU A 32 -8.09 17.53 -16.21
N GLY A 33 -8.21 16.63 -17.17
CA GLY A 33 -9.48 16.15 -17.68
C GLY A 33 -9.93 14.84 -17.02
N PRO A 34 -10.78 14.06 -17.70
CA PRO A 34 -11.24 12.78 -17.15
C PRO A 34 -10.10 11.76 -17.03
N ALA A 35 -10.19 10.89 -16.04
CA ALA A 35 -9.12 9.97 -15.65
C ALA A 35 -8.69 9.02 -16.78
N ASN A 36 -9.61 8.56 -17.63
CA ASN A 36 -9.28 7.68 -18.75
C ASN A 36 -8.39 8.38 -19.78
N GLU A 37 -8.70 9.63 -20.15
CA GLU A 37 -7.89 10.42 -21.07
C GLU A 37 -6.52 10.76 -20.45
N VAL A 38 -6.49 11.05 -19.15
CA VAL A 38 -5.23 11.26 -18.42
C VAL A 38 -4.37 9.99 -18.44
N ALA A 39 -4.97 8.81 -18.27
CA ALA A 39 -4.26 7.54 -18.35
C ALA A 39 -3.64 7.32 -19.74
N GLU A 40 -4.40 7.59 -20.81
CA GLU A 40 -3.93 7.50 -22.19
C GLU A 40 -2.74 8.44 -22.45
N VAL A 41 -2.80 9.68 -21.95
CA VAL A 41 -1.67 10.63 -22.07
C VAL A 41 -0.46 10.16 -21.28
N ILE A 42 -0.63 9.57 -20.08
CA ILE A 42 0.47 9.02 -19.29
C ILE A 42 1.14 7.85 -20.04
N GLU A 43 0.35 6.92 -20.58
CA GLU A 43 0.83 5.76 -21.35
C GLU A 43 1.61 6.20 -22.61
N GLU A 44 1.07 7.18 -23.36
CA GLU A 44 1.76 7.69 -24.55
C GLU A 44 3.05 8.43 -24.20
N LEU A 45 3.07 9.24 -23.12
CA LEU A 45 4.30 9.89 -22.66
C LEU A 45 5.38 8.88 -22.27
N ASP A 46 4.98 7.78 -21.64
CA ASP A 46 5.88 6.68 -21.27
C ASP A 46 6.43 5.98 -22.52
N ALA A 47 5.56 5.67 -23.48
CA ALA A 47 5.92 5.08 -24.77
C ALA A 47 6.87 5.97 -25.61
N ASP A 48 6.70 7.29 -25.53
CA ASP A 48 7.59 8.30 -26.12
C ASP A 48 8.96 8.39 -25.39
N GLY A 49 9.21 7.57 -24.37
CA GLY A 49 10.42 7.60 -23.54
C GLY A 49 10.49 8.80 -22.59
N ASN A 50 9.37 9.48 -22.35
CA ASN A 50 9.27 10.63 -21.45
C ASN A 50 8.72 10.22 -20.06
N GLU A 51 9.30 9.18 -19.45
CA GLU A 51 8.93 8.65 -18.13
C GLU A 51 8.80 9.75 -17.04
N SER A 52 9.73 10.71 -17.02
CA SER A 52 9.67 11.82 -16.07
C SER A 52 8.43 12.70 -16.24
N ALA A 53 7.97 12.87 -17.48
CA ALA A 53 6.75 13.61 -17.80
C ALA A 53 5.50 12.81 -17.42
N ALA A 54 5.49 11.50 -17.71
CA ALA A 54 4.44 10.57 -17.31
C ALA A 54 4.25 10.57 -15.77
N ASN A 55 5.34 10.37 -15.01
CA ASN A 55 5.32 10.39 -13.55
C ASN A 55 4.89 11.74 -12.96
N ARG A 56 5.28 12.86 -13.59
CA ARG A 56 4.80 14.19 -13.20
C ARG A 56 3.30 14.35 -13.41
N LEU A 57 2.76 13.82 -14.51
CA LEU A 57 1.33 13.87 -14.79
C LEU A 57 0.54 12.96 -13.84
N LEU A 58 1.03 11.74 -13.58
CA LEU A 58 0.44 10.81 -12.61
C LEU A 58 0.38 11.44 -11.21
N LYS A 59 1.49 12.00 -10.73
CA LYS A 59 1.53 12.72 -9.45
C LYS A 59 0.54 13.87 -9.39
N ARG A 60 0.36 14.59 -10.49
CA ARG A 60 -0.63 15.67 -10.58
C ARG A 60 -2.06 15.13 -10.54
N ALA A 61 -2.34 14.01 -11.22
CA ALA A 61 -3.66 13.37 -11.21
C ALA A 61 -4.07 12.95 -9.79
N ILE A 62 -3.14 12.38 -9.02
CA ILE A 62 -3.33 12.04 -7.61
C ILE A 62 -3.60 13.31 -6.77
N ALA A 63 -2.80 14.37 -6.95
CA ALA A 63 -2.98 15.63 -6.25
C ALA A 63 -4.33 16.31 -6.54
N GLU A 64 -4.82 16.20 -7.78
CA GLU A 64 -6.15 16.66 -8.21
C GLU A 64 -7.27 15.66 -7.84
N LYS A 65 -6.94 14.56 -7.15
CA LYS A 65 -7.86 13.52 -6.63
C LYS A 65 -8.71 12.86 -7.72
N LEU A 66 -8.11 12.67 -8.90
CA LEU A 66 -8.74 11.88 -9.95
C LEU A 66 -8.88 10.44 -9.48
N VAL A 67 -10.02 9.84 -9.81
CA VAL A 67 -10.31 8.43 -9.55
C VAL A 67 -10.26 7.69 -10.87
N PHE A 68 -9.42 6.66 -10.94
CA PHE A 68 -9.23 5.86 -12.13
C PHE A 68 -10.05 4.57 -12.06
N SER A 69 -10.46 4.06 -13.21
CA SER A 69 -11.02 2.71 -13.27
C SER A 69 -9.91 1.67 -13.12
N ILE A 70 -10.26 0.44 -12.73
CA ILE A 70 -9.28 -0.64 -12.66
C ILE A 70 -8.59 -0.87 -14.00
N ASN A 71 -9.33 -0.80 -15.11
CA ASN A 71 -8.78 -0.98 -16.44
C ASN A 71 -7.77 0.11 -16.79
N ASP A 72 -8.01 1.37 -16.40
CA ASP A 72 -7.04 2.45 -16.61
C ASP A 72 -5.78 2.23 -15.76
N ILE A 73 -5.95 1.82 -14.49
CA ILE A 73 -4.83 1.48 -13.61
C ILE A 73 -4.02 0.33 -14.21
N CYS A 74 -4.66 -0.75 -14.65
CA CYS A 74 -3.98 -1.90 -15.26
C CYS A 74 -3.14 -1.49 -16.47
N ARG A 75 -3.61 -0.57 -17.33
CA ARG A 75 -2.78 -0.03 -18.42
C ARG A 75 -1.51 0.65 -17.88
N LEU A 76 -1.65 1.46 -16.84
CA LEU A 76 -0.52 2.15 -16.22
C LEU A 76 0.45 1.20 -15.49
N LEU A 77 -0.01 0.07 -14.95
CA LEU A 77 0.88 -0.93 -14.35
C LEU A 77 1.85 -1.54 -15.36
N TYR A 78 1.51 -1.55 -16.65
CA TYR A 78 2.41 -2.01 -17.72
C TYR A 78 3.38 -0.93 -18.23
N SER A 79 3.26 0.31 -17.75
CA SER A 79 4.15 1.43 -18.08
C SER A 79 5.37 1.49 -17.14
N SER A 80 6.38 2.30 -17.47
CA SER A 80 7.52 2.58 -16.57
C SER A 80 7.24 3.62 -15.49
N CYS A 81 5.97 3.82 -15.12
CA CYS A 81 5.59 4.69 -14.01
C CYS A 81 6.16 4.20 -12.66
N ASP A 82 6.38 5.15 -11.77
CA ASP A 82 6.88 4.92 -10.42
C ASP A 82 5.89 4.07 -9.61
N TYR A 83 6.41 2.98 -9.03
CA TYR A 83 5.62 2.02 -8.27
C TYR A 83 4.84 2.65 -7.11
N LEU A 84 5.46 3.58 -6.37
CA LEU A 84 4.81 4.21 -5.22
C LEU A 84 3.67 5.14 -5.66
N LEU A 85 3.82 5.81 -6.81
CA LEU A 85 2.73 6.58 -7.40
C LEU A 85 1.58 5.68 -7.89
N LEU A 86 1.88 4.51 -8.47
CA LEU A 86 0.87 3.55 -8.89
C LEU A 86 0.11 2.96 -7.68
N GLU A 87 0.83 2.64 -6.60
CA GLU A 87 0.23 2.21 -5.34
C GLU A 87 -0.68 3.32 -4.77
N GLU A 88 -0.21 4.56 -4.71
CA GLU A 88 -1.02 5.70 -4.23
C GLU A 88 -2.26 5.92 -5.11
N LEU A 89 -2.15 5.74 -6.43
CA LEU A 89 -3.28 5.83 -7.37
C LEU A 89 -4.35 4.75 -7.11
N VAL A 90 -3.90 3.52 -6.82
CA VAL A 90 -4.77 2.40 -6.45
C VAL A 90 -5.55 2.75 -5.19
N TYR A 91 -4.88 3.17 -4.11
CA TYR A 91 -5.56 3.59 -2.88
C TYR A 91 -6.52 4.77 -3.10
N ALA A 92 -6.14 5.76 -3.90
CA ALA A 92 -6.98 6.92 -4.22
C ALA A 92 -8.27 6.52 -4.96
N SER A 93 -8.22 5.42 -5.74
CA SER A 93 -9.32 4.94 -6.57
C SER A 93 -10.15 3.84 -5.90
N ALA A 94 -9.59 3.16 -4.90
CA ALA A 94 -10.09 1.92 -4.30
C ALA A 94 -11.53 1.98 -3.78
N LYS A 95 -12.00 3.13 -3.30
CA LYS A 95 -13.39 3.33 -2.84
C LYS A 95 -14.45 3.00 -3.89
N ASN A 96 -14.08 2.98 -5.17
CA ASN A 96 -14.99 2.68 -6.29
C ASN A 96 -14.82 1.26 -6.83
N PHE A 97 -13.88 0.49 -6.31
CA PHE A 97 -13.65 -0.88 -6.75
C PHE A 97 -14.75 -1.83 -6.26
N LYS A 98 -14.95 -2.87 -7.04
CA LYS A 98 -15.82 -4.00 -6.75
C LYS A 98 -14.97 -5.26 -6.66
N ALA A 99 -15.58 -6.35 -6.18
CA ALA A 99 -14.91 -7.65 -6.10
C ALA A 99 -14.25 -8.06 -7.43
N LYS A 100 -14.90 -7.80 -8.58
CA LYS A 100 -14.33 -8.11 -9.90
C LYS A 100 -13.05 -7.29 -10.17
N ASP A 101 -13.04 -6.03 -9.76
CA ASP A 101 -11.90 -5.13 -9.97
C ASP A 101 -10.70 -5.59 -9.14
N MET A 102 -10.93 -6.09 -7.92
CA MET A 102 -9.86 -6.67 -7.09
C MET A 102 -9.31 -7.98 -7.66
N GLU A 103 -10.15 -8.82 -8.27
CA GLU A 103 -9.70 -10.03 -8.98
C GLU A 103 -8.80 -9.66 -10.18
N GLU A 104 -9.16 -8.60 -10.90
CA GLU A 104 -8.37 -8.08 -12.02
C GLU A 104 -7.05 -7.47 -11.55
N LEU A 105 -7.07 -6.66 -10.48
CA LEU A 105 -5.87 -6.08 -9.87
C LEU A 105 -4.89 -7.17 -9.39
N TYR A 106 -5.40 -8.19 -8.72
CA TYR A 106 -4.59 -9.32 -8.26
C TYR A 106 -3.99 -10.11 -9.44
N SER A 107 -4.75 -10.26 -10.52
CA SER A 107 -4.27 -10.92 -11.75
C SER A 107 -3.18 -10.13 -12.49
N CYS A 108 -2.93 -8.87 -12.14
CA CYS A 108 -1.79 -8.12 -12.68
C CYS A 108 -0.46 -8.53 -12.05
N TYR A 109 -0.46 -9.25 -10.92
CA TYR A 109 0.74 -9.69 -10.19
C TYR A 109 1.76 -8.57 -9.91
N TYR A 110 1.27 -7.34 -9.79
CA TYR A 110 2.12 -6.14 -9.65
C TYR A 110 2.28 -5.71 -8.20
N PHE A 111 1.25 -5.93 -7.38
CA PHE A 111 1.23 -5.56 -5.97
C PHE A 111 1.40 -6.79 -5.09
N GLU A 112 2.01 -6.58 -3.93
CA GLU A 112 2.11 -7.59 -2.88
C GLU A 112 0.72 -7.92 -2.30
N ASP A 113 0.56 -9.16 -1.81
CA ASP A 113 -0.71 -9.66 -1.28
C ASP A 113 -1.23 -8.81 -0.11
N ASP A 114 -0.34 -8.24 0.69
CA ASP A 114 -0.68 -7.40 1.83
C ASP A 114 -1.37 -6.09 1.42
N ILE A 115 -0.92 -5.45 0.33
CA ILE A 115 -1.56 -4.27 -0.27
C ILE A 115 -2.97 -4.62 -0.73
N ILE A 116 -3.12 -5.77 -1.43
CA ILE A 116 -4.42 -6.23 -1.93
C ILE A 116 -5.38 -6.51 -0.77
N MET A 117 -4.89 -7.17 0.28
CA MET A 117 -5.65 -7.47 1.49
C MET A 117 -6.04 -6.20 2.24
N ASP A 118 -5.14 -5.24 2.40
CA ASP A 118 -5.41 -3.97 3.10
C ASP A 118 -6.51 -3.18 2.41
N ILE A 119 -6.46 -3.06 1.08
CA ILE A 119 -7.51 -2.40 0.30
C ILE A 119 -8.86 -3.11 0.48
N CYS A 120 -8.88 -4.44 0.35
CA CYS A 120 -10.10 -5.21 0.52
C CYS A 120 -10.70 -5.04 1.91
N ASP A 121 -9.89 -5.10 2.97
CA ASP A 121 -10.32 -4.94 4.34
C ASP A 121 -10.82 -3.51 4.61
N GLN A 122 -10.10 -2.48 4.13
CA GLN A 122 -10.44 -1.08 4.31
C GLN A 122 -11.81 -0.73 3.69
N TYR A 123 -12.14 -1.32 2.54
CA TYR A 123 -13.34 -0.99 1.78
C TYR A 123 -14.43 -2.07 1.81
N ASP A 124 -14.29 -3.09 2.68
CA ASP A 124 -15.23 -4.22 2.81
C ASP A 124 -15.49 -4.93 1.47
N ILE A 125 -14.43 -5.15 0.69
CA ILE A 125 -14.46 -5.84 -0.60
C ILE A 125 -13.99 -7.29 -0.38
N PRO A 126 -14.72 -8.31 -0.88
CA PRO A 126 -14.24 -9.68 -0.80
C PRO A 126 -12.86 -9.86 -1.43
N PHE A 127 -11.98 -10.63 -0.78
CA PHE A 127 -10.68 -10.98 -1.32
C PHE A 127 -10.79 -11.72 -2.66
N PRO A 128 -9.81 -11.52 -3.58
CA PRO A 128 -9.68 -12.31 -4.79
C PRO A 128 -9.70 -13.82 -4.49
N LYS A 129 -10.36 -14.60 -5.34
CA LYS A 129 -10.58 -16.03 -5.10
C LYS A 129 -9.28 -16.83 -5.11
N GLU A 130 -8.38 -16.50 -6.02
CA GLU A 130 -7.09 -17.19 -6.11
C GLU A 130 -6.21 -16.84 -4.90
N LEU A 131 -6.15 -15.57 -4.49
CA LEU A 131 -5.49 -15.17 -3.23
C LEU A 131 -6.04 -15.94 -2.03
N LEU A 132 -7.38 -15.99 -1.90
CA LEU A 132 -8.03 -16.71 -0.81
C LEU A 132 -7.73 -18.22 -0.83
N LYS A 133 -7.55 -18.81 -2.00
CA LYS A 133 -7.17 -20.22 -2.17
C LYS A 133 -5.71 -20.44 -1.76
N GLU A 134 -4.81 -19.58 -2.19
CA GLU A 134 -3.39 -19.61 -1.81
C GLU A 134 -3.21 -19.52 -0.30
N LEU A 135 -3.84 -18.53 0.34
CA LEU A 135 -3.82 -18.36 1.80
C LEU A 135 -4.35 -19.59 2.56
N ARG A 136 -5.40 -20.24 2.04
CA ARG A 136 -5.94 -21.47 2.64
C ARG A 136 -4.99 -22.64 2.52
N GLU A 137 -4.30 -22.78 1.39
CA GLU A 137 -3.33 -23.85 1.16
C GLU A 137 -2.09 -23.67 2.04
N GLU A 138 -1.58 -22.44 2.17
CA GLU A 138 -0.48 -22.11 3.07
C GLU A 138 -0.82 -22.43 4.52
N LYS A 139 -2.01 -22.03 4.97
CA LYS A 139 -2.50 -22.36 6.32
C LYS A 139 -2.61 -23.86 6.56
N ARG A 140 -3.04 -24.64 5.55
CA ARG A 140 -3.06 -26.12 5.65
C ARG A 140 -1.66 -26.69 5.82
N LYS A 141 -0.68 -26.21 5.05
CA LYS A 141 0.72 -26.64 5.14
C LYS A 141 1.31 -26.30 6.51
N GLU A 142 1.02 -25.11 7.04
CA GLU A 142 1.45 -24.69 8.37
C GLU A 142 0.88 -25.62 9.46
N ILE A 143 -0.42 -25.91 9.41
CA ILE A 143 -1.08 -26.84 10.35
C ILE A 143 -0.47 -28.24 10.26
N GLU A 144 -0.19 -28.73 9.05
CA GLU A 144 0.44 -30.04 8.85
C GLU A 144 1.85 -30.08 9.48
N LEU A 145 2.66 -29.04 9.25
CA LEU A 145 4.00 -28.92 9.83
C LEU A 145 3.94 -28.87 11.36
N LEU A 146 3.03 -28.08 11.93
CA LEU A 146 2.80 -28.02 13.38
C LEU A 146 2.39 -29.37 13.95
N ASN A 147 1.56 -30.13 13.24
CA ASN A 147 1.14 -31.46 13.68
C ASN A 147 2.28 -32.49 13.59
N LYS A 148 3.13 -32.41 12.55
CA LYS A 148 4.33 -33.24 12.43
C LYS A 148 5.33 -32.94 13.55
N ASN A 149 5.55 -31.66 13.84
CA ASN A 149 6.42 -31.22 14.93
C ASN A 149 5.86 -31.64 16.30
N LYS A 150 4.55 -31.52 16.54
CA LYS A 150 3.91 -32.02 17.76
C LYS A 150 4.04 -33.53 17.95
N LYS A 151 4.01 -34.31 16.86
CA LYS A 151 4.27 -35.76 16.92
C LYS A 151 5.75 -36.06 17.25
N ALA A 152 6.68 -35.22 16.82
CA ALA A 152 8.10 -35.32 17.18
C ALA A 152 8.40 -34.82 18.62
N THR A 153 7.64 -33.83 19.11
CA THR A 153 7.76 -33.23 20.45
C THR A 153 6.68 -33.75 21.39
N LYS A 154 6.67 -35.06 21.66
CA LYS A 154 5.96 -35.60 22.83
C LYS A 154 6.86 -35.48 24.08
N SER A 155 7.35 -34.27 24.36
CA SER A 155 7.80 -33.83 25.69
C SER A 155 7.56 -32.32 25.82
N GLU A 156 6.56 -31.99 26.64
CA GLU A 156 6.22 -30.73 27.35
C GLU A 156 6.13 -29.37 26.62
N SER A 157 5.06 -28.64 26.95
CA SER A 157 4.65 -27.29 26.52
C SER A 157 5.00 -26.24 27.62
N PRO A 158 4.98 -24.89 27.41
CA PRO A 158 3.91 -24.15 26.72
C PRO A 158 4.27 -22.94 25.81
N LYS A 159 3.32 -22.75 24.87
CA LYS A 159 2.82 -21.58 24.11
C LYS A 159 3.57 -20.23 24.12
N LYS A 160 3.86 -19.75 22.89
CA LYS A 160 3.83 -18.32 22.53
C LYS A 160 2.96 -18.16 21.27
N SER A 161 1.84 -17.46 21.39
CA SER A 161 0.94 -17.13 20.29
C SER A 161 1.48 -15.91 19.54
N GLY A 162 1.96 -16.13 18.32
CA GLY A 162 2.40 -15.05 17.43
C GLY A 162 1.23 -14.34 16.77
N PHE A 163 1.49 -13.09 16.40
CA PHE A 163 0.65 -12.08 15.74
C PHE A 163 -0.38 -12.62 14.70
N TRP A 164 -0.01 -13.67 13.96
CA TRP A 164 -0.86 -14.32 12.96
C TRP A 164 -2.09 -15.06 13.53
N ALA A 165 -2.06 -15.52 14.78
CA ALA A 165 -3.20 -16.22 15.38
C ALA A 165 -4.41 -15.28 15.59
N THR A 166 -4.17 -13.98 15.79
CA THR A 166 -5.22 -12.99 16.05
C THR A 166 -5.94 -12.60 14.75
N LEU A 167 -5.20 -12.35 13.66
CA LEU A 167 -5.79 -12.04 12.35
C LEU A 167 -6.63 -13.21 11.83
N PHE A 168 -6.12 -14.45 11.96
CA PHE A 168 -6.82 -15.65 11.50
C PHE A 168 -8.02 -16.07 12.36
N SER A 169 -8.15 -15.59 13.59
CA SER A 169 -9.31 -15.90 14.46
C SER A 169 -10.50 -15.00 14.16
N LEU A 170 -10.25 -13.75 13.74
CA LEU A 170 -11.31 -12.78 13.43
C LEU A 170 -12.06 -13.12 12.13
N LEU A 171 -11.36 -13.66 11.13
CA LEU A 171 -11.94 -13.87 9.80
C LEU A 171 -12.75 -15.18 9.65
N PHE A 172 -12.54 -16.21 10.49
CA PHE A 172 -13.14 -17.55 10.23
C PHE A 172 -13.59 -18.36 11.46
N GLY A 173 -13.87 -17.74 12.62
CA GLY A 173 -14.20 -18.45 13.87
C GLY A 173 -15.68 -18.51 14.30
N SER A 174 -16.39 -19.56 13.84
CA SER A 174 -17.51 -20.33 14.47
C SER A 174 -18.80 -19.65 14.99
N GLY A 175 -19.92 -20.23 14.54
CA GLY A 175 -21.31 -19.92 14.87
C GLY A 175 -21.63 -19.57 16.33
N GLY A 176 -22.29 -18.42 16.47
CA GLY A 176 -22.93 -17.92 17.68
C GLY A 176 -23.78 -16.70 17.31
N GLU A 177 -24.98 -16.65 17.85
CA GLU A 177 -26.10 -15.75 17.52
C GLU A 177 -25.73 -14.25 17.53
N LYS A 178 -26.19 -13.50 16.51
CA LYS A 178 -25.95 -12.06 16.39
C LYS A 178 -26.81 -11.28 17.38
N THR A 179 -26.23 -10.85 18.48
CA THR A 179 -26.62 -9.58 19.13
C THR A 179 -25.54 -8.55 18.85
N TYR A 180 -25.83 -7.62 17.95
CA TYR A 180 -25.08 -6.37 17.84
C TYR A 180 -25.30 -5.59 19.14
N THR A 181 -24.32 -5.63 20.04
CA THR A 181 -24.10 -4.55 21.00
C THR A 181 -22.68 -4.07 20.82
N SER A 182 -22.57 -2.81 20.43
CA SER A 182 -21.34 -2.03 20.31
C SER A 182 -20.48 -2.13 21.57
N SER A 183 -19.34 -2.78 21.45
CA SER A 183 -18.16 -2.49 22.27
C SER A 183 -16.95 -2.77 21.38
N SER A 184 -16.34 -1.67 20.93
CA SER A 184 -15.10 -1.67 20.17
C SER A 184 -14.08 -2.61 20.83
N PRO A 185 -13.46 -3.56 20.11
CA PRO A 185 -12.41 -4.42 20.66
C PRO A 185 -11.09 -3.68 20.96
N TYR A 186 -11.03 -2.38 20.67
CA TYR A 186 -9.89 -1.51 21.01
C TYR A 186 -10.09 -0.83 22.36
N ASP A 187 -10.11 -1.60 23.45
CA ASP A 187 -9.66 -1.09 24.74
C ASP A 187 -8.18 -1.46 24.90
N ILE A 188 -7.35 -0.48 24.56
CA ILE A 188 -5.89 -0.51 24.46
C ILE A 188 -5.27 -0.65 25.86
N PRO A 189 -4.33 -1.59 26.10
CA PRO A 189 -3.44 -1.48 27.24
C PRO A 189 -2.42 -0.36 26.97
N HIS A 190 -2.63 0.77 27.65
CA HIS A 190 -1.74 1.93 27.83
C HIS A 190 -1.22 2.63 26.57
N GLU A 191 -1.74 3.85 26.35
CA GLU A 191 -1.11 4.89 25.55
C GLU A 191 0.38 5.02 25.90
N HIS A 192 1.26 4.74 24.94
CA HIS A 192 2.66 5.16 25.02
C HIS A 192 2.71 6.63 24.60
N GLY A 193 2.92 7.51 25.57
CA GLY A 193 2.82 8.95 25.39
C GLY A 193 3.96 9.56 24.56
N GLY A 194 4.07 9.22 23.27
CA GLY A 194 4.81 9.97 22.23
C GLY A 194 6.24 10.41 22.53
N LYS A 195 6.88 9.86 23.56
CA LYS A 195 8.18 10.24 24.09
C LYS A 195 8.92 8.97 24.48
N CYS A 196 10.10 8.78 23.92
CA CYS A 196 11.00 7.70 24.32
C CYS A 196 11.51 7.96 25.75
N ASP A 197 11.33 6.98 26.64
CA ASP A 197 11.71 7.01 28.05
C ASP A 197 13.14 6.47 28.30
N GLY A 198 13.76 5.88 27.27
CA GLY A 198 15.13 5.37 27.29
C GLY A 198 15.26 3.88 27.64
N ASP A 199 14.16 3.14 27.85
CA ASP A 199 14.19 1.68 28.06
C ASP A 199 14.09 0.92 26.73
N CYS A 200 15.17 0.99 25.94
CA CYS A 200 15.20 0.43 24.57
C CYS A 200 15.04 -1.10 24.51
N GLU A 201 15.14 -1.84 25.63
CA GLU A 201 14.94 -3.30 25.60
C GLU A 201 13.46 -3.70 25.52
N ASN A 202 12.56 -2.84 26.02
CA ASN A 202 11.12 -3.09 26.09
C ASN A 202 10.28 -2.24 25.13
N CYS A 203 10.91 -1.36 24.35
CA CYS A 203 10.19 -0.56 23.37
C CYS A 203 9.56 -1.41 22.26
N PRO A 204 8.37 -1.02 21.77
CA PRO A 204 7.83 -1.52 20.50
C PRO A 204 8.85 -1.31 19.37
N PRO A 205 8.84 -2.13 18.30
CA PRO A 205 9.73 -1.92 17.16
C PRO A 205 9.57 -0.51 16.57
N HIS A 206 10.68 0.19 16.36
CA HIS A 206 10.67 1.58 15.90
C HIS A 206 11.99 1.96 15.22
N TYR A 207 12.01 3.11 14.54
CA TYR A 207 13.20 3.59 13.85
C TYR A 207 14.19 4.29 14.81
N GLY A 208 15.47 3.92 14.68
CA GLY A 208 16.60 4.52 15.39
C GLY A 208 17.67 5.07 14.45
N TYR A 209 18.46 6.05 14.90
CA TYR A 209 19.43 6.76 14.07
C TYR A 209 20.89 6.47 14.49
N ARG A 210 21.66 5.79 13.63
CA ARG A 210 23.06 5.44 13.91
C ARG A 210 23.94 5.78 12.71
N TYR A 211 25.15 6.30 12.92
CA TYR A 211 26.11 6.57 11.83
C TYR A 211 25.54 7.31 10.60
N GLY A 212 24.63 8.26 10.81
CA GLY A 212 24.05 9.02 9.70
C GLY A 212 22.90 8.33 8.96
N ARG A 213 22.42 7.16 9.43
CA ARG A 213 21.41 6.34 8.76
C ARG A 213 20.34 5.87 9.75
N TRP A 214 19.13 5.70 9.23
CA TRP A 214 18.00 5.16 9.97
C TRP A 214 17.97 3.64 9.88
N TYR A 215 17.73 2.97 11.00
CA TYR A 215 17.65 1.53 11.12
C TYR A 215 16.37 1.14 11.87
N TYR A 216 15.70 0.10 11.38
CA TYR A 216 14.54 -0.49 12.05
C TYR A 216 15.03 -1.54 13.05
N GLY A 217 14.59 -1.44 14.31
CA GLY A 217 15.03 -2.38 15.34
C GLY A 217 14.42 -2.10 16.70
N LYS A 218 14.83 -2.91 17.69
CA LYS A 218 14.40 -2.75 19.08
C LYS A 218 15.39 -1.90 19.89
N SER A 219 16.68 -2.03 19.60
CA SER A 219 17.75 -1.33 20.31
C SER A 219 18.48 -0.33 19.41
N HIS A 220 18.47 0.94 19.79
CA HIS A 220 19.34 1.97 19.24
C HIS A 220 20.07 2.66 20.41
N SER A 221 21.33 3.03 20.17
CA SER A 221 22.16 3.73 21.16
C SER A 221 22.12 5.25 20.96
N TYR A 222 21.58 5.72 19.83
CA TYR A 222 21.54 7.11 19.44
C TYR A 222 20.22 7.35 18.68
N GLY A 223 19.52 8.43 19.02
CA GLY A 223 18.39 9.00 18.29
C GLY A 223 17.20 8.05 18.06
N CYS A 224 16.07 8.37 18.69
CA CYS A 224 14.80 7.69 18.50
C CYS A 224 13.81 8.56 17.72
N GLU A 225 13.00 7.95 16.84
CA GLU A 225 11.90 8.65 16.14
C GLU A 225 10.83 9.23 17.09
N PHE A 226 10.71 8.70 18.31
CA PHE A 226 9.85 9.24 19.38
C PHE A 226 10.54 10.30 20.25
N GLY A 227 11.61 10.95 19.75
CA GLY A 227 12.18 12.14 20.38
C GLY A 227 12.97 11.91 21.68
N GLY A 228 13.57 10.72 21.85
CA GLY A 228 14.48 10.42 22.96
C GLY A 228 15.95 10.56 22.56
N ASN A 229 16.66 11.45 23.25
CA ASN A 229 18.12 11.48 23.30
C ASN A 229 18.52 12.22 24.59
N LYS A 230 18.93 11.48 25.63
CA LYS A 230 19.93 12.01 26.55
C LYS A 230 21.25 11.42 26.13
N GLY A 231 21.81 12.00 25.07
CA GLY A 231 23.25 11.94 24.88
C GLY A 231 23.88 12.79 25.96
N ASP A 232 24.33 12.18 27.05
CA ASP A 232 25.55 12.66 27.69
C ASP A 232 26.72 12.04 26.92
N GLY A 233 27.06 12.69 25.81
CA GLY A 233 28.32 12.45 25.11
C GLY A 233 29.52 12.78 26.00
N ALA A 234 29.78 11.93 26.99
CA ALA A 234 31.04 11.87 27.68
C ALA A 234 31.90 10.83 26.97
N LEU A 235 32.83 11.38 26.18
CA LEU A 235 34.03 10.83 25.53
C LEU A 235 34.35 9.34 25.78
#